data_AF-A0A9P0TE14-F1
#
_entry.id   AF-A0A9P0TE14-F1
#
_cell.length_a   1.000
_cell.length_b   1.000
_cell.length_c   1.000
_cell.angle_alpha   90.00
_cell.angle_beta   90.00
_cell.angle_gamma   90.00
#
_symmetry.space_group_name_H-M   'P 1'
#
loop_
_entity.id
_entity.type
_entity.pdbx_description
1 polymer ?
#
loop_
_entity_poly.entity_id
_entity_poly.type
_entity_poly.pdbx_seq_one_letter_code
_entity_poly.pdbx_strand_id
1 'polypeptide(L)'
;MDARILILSVLYIVTEVTSNDIRLGLVAPSSRKIYGEIKEADPALWKRTDDVIINTPHNEIISAVFVTDLRDDKDGEAFIESGGVGEKSVTVGLKSPSILRGYKFEIEVYGSDPSAQFYSKGGFAPYSGGVLYPRKY
;
A
#
# COMPACT_ATOMS: atom_id res chain seq x y z
N MET A 1 43.26 -20.80 -12.37
CA MET A 1 42.19 -20.40 -11.43
C MET A 1 41.56 -21.67 -10.92
N ASP A 2 41.80 -22.01 -9.66
CA ASP A 2 41.43 -23.32 -9.09
C ASP A 2 39.92 -23.50 -8.99
N ALA A 3 39.42 -24.66 -9.43
CA ALA A 3 38.00 -25.04 -9.31
C ALA A 3 37.47 -24.97 -7.87
N ARG A 4 38.36 -25.03 -6.87
CA ARG A 4 38.07 -24.85 -5.45
C ARG A 4 37.63 -23.42 -5.09
N ILE A 5 38.18 -22.41 -5.76
CA ILE A 5 37.83 -20.99 -5.53
C ILE A 5 36.45 -20.69 -6.13
N LEU A 6 36.12 -21.30 -7.27
CA LEU A 6 34.82 -21.18 -7.93
C LEU A 6 33.68 -21.80 -7.09
N ILE A 7 33.95 -22.92 -6.40
CA ILE A 7 32.99 -23.56 -5.48
C ILE A 7 32.76 -22.71 -4.21
N LEU A 8 33.80 -22.05 -3.69
CA LEU A 8 33.70 -21.11 -2.54
C LEU A 8 32.93 -19.82 -2.88
N SER A 9 32.96 -19.36 -4.13
CA SER A 9 32.22 -18.17 -4.57
C SER A 9 30.74 -18.45 -4.88
N VAL A 10 30.41 -19.68 -5.29
CA VAL A 10 29.04 -20.10 -5.62
C VAL A 10 28.30 -20.62 -4.37
N LEU A 11 29.04 -20.99 -3.33
CA LEU A 11 28.48 -21.25 -2.01
C LEU A 11 28.22 -19.89 -1.29
N TYR A 12 27.09 -19.27 -1.55
CA TYR A 12 25.88 -19.47 -0.75
C TYR A 12 25.79 -18.52 0.44
N ILE A 13 25.59 -17.24 0.15
CA ILE A 13 24.68 -16.46 0.98
C ILE A 13 23.65 -15.87 0.04
N VAL A 14 22.66 -16.69 -0.33
CA VAL A 14 21.35 -16.17 -0.73
C VAL A 14 20.67 -15.82 0.58
N THR A 15 20.82 -14.57 1.03
CA THR A 15 19.97 -14.06 2.11
C THR A 15 18.58 -13.81 1.51
N GLU A 16 17.63 -14.68 1.83
CA GLU A 16 16.22 -14.41 1.62
C GLU A 16 15.80 -13.32 2.60
N VAL A 17 15.59 -12.09 2.11
CA VAL A 17 14.98 -11.02 2.89
C VAL A 17 13.48 -11.16 2.75
N THR A 18 12.85 -11.79 3.73
CA THR A 18 11.39 -11.88 3.80
C THR A 18 10.87 -10.64 4.53
N SER A 19 10.04 -9.85 3.86
CA SER A 19 9.28 -8.77 4.48
C SER A 19 7.80 -9.02 4.25
N ASN A 20 7.00 -8.83 5.30
CA ASN A 20 5.53 -8.91 5.23
C ASN A 20 4.90 -7.54 4.94
N ASP A 21 5.67 -6.60 4.36
CA ASP A 21 5.16 -5.31 3.92
C ASP A 21 4.07 -5.48 2.85
N ILE A 22 3.05 -4.62 2.94
CA ILE A 22 1.98 -4.56 1.95
C ILE A 22 2.29 -3.44 0.97
N ARG A 23 2.27 -3.75 -0.34
CA ARG A 23 2.33 -2.79 -1.44
C ARG A 23 1.22 -3.10 -2.44
N LEU A 24 0.02 -2.58 -2.19
CA LEU A 24 -1.13 -2.79 -3.06
C LEU A 24 -1.48 -1.51 -3.82
N GLY A 25 -1.75 -1.64 -5.12
CA GLY A 25 -2.16 -0.53 -5.97
C GLY A 25 -1.01 0.36 -6.44
N LEU A 26 -1.36 1.53 -6.99
CA LEU A 26 -0.43 2.46 -7.62
C LEU A 26 -0.79 3.90 -7.24
N VAL A 27 0.24 4.69 -6.87
CA VAL A 27 0.08 6.12 -6.62
C VAL A 27 0.19 6.86 -7.95
N ALA A 28 -0.95 7.17 -8.55
CA ALA A 28 -1.02 8.01 -9.75
C ALA A 28 -0.89 9.51 -9.38
N PRO A 29 -0.60 10.43 -10.32
CA PRO A 29 -0.57 11.87 -10.05
C PRO A 29 -1.88 12.44 -9.47
N SER A 30 -3.01 11.77 -9.72
CA SER A 30 -4.33 12.11 -9.15
C SER A 30 -4.60 11.47 -7.79
N SER A 31 -3.68 10.66 -7.26
CA SER A 31 -3.80 10.04 -5.95
C SER A 31 -3.31 10.99 -4.86
N ARG A 32 -4.07 11.09 -3.78
CA ARG A 32 -3.69 11.83 -2.57
C ARG A 32 -3.62 10.88 -1.38
N LYS A 33 -2.70 11.13 -0.46
CA LYS A 33 -2.65 10.41 0.81
C LYS A 33 -3.90 10.79 1.62
N ILE A 34 -4.74 9.81 1.94
CA ILE A 34 -5.95 9.97 2.75
C ILE A 34 -5.73 9.50 4.20
N TYR A 35 -4.74 8.64 4.42
CA TYR A 35 -4.33 8.19 5.74
C TYR A 35 -2.82 7.97 5.79
N GLY A 36 -2.20 8.29 6.91
CA GLY A 36 -0.77 8.18 7.15
C GLY A 36 -0.49 8.21 8.64
N GLU A 37 -0.31 7.04 9.24
CA GLU A 37 -0.06 6.92 10.68
C GLU A 37 0.88 5.76 11.00
N ILE A 38 1.67 5.93 12.06
CA ILE A 38 2.46 4.85 12.65
C ILE A 38 1.64 4.22 13.78
N LYS A 39 1.37 2.92 13.66
CA LYS A 39 0.75 2.10 14.70
C LYS A 39 1.81 1.27 15.40
N GLU A 40 1.93 1.44 16.71
CA GLU A 40 2.85 0.66 17.53
C GLU A 40 2.16 0.08 18.76
N ALA A 41 2.62 -1.08 19.17
CA ALA A 41 2.15 -1.75 20.37
C ALA A 41 3.32 -2.38 21.11
N ASP A 42 3.39 -2.15 22.42
CA ASP A 42 4.43 -2.74 23.28
C ASP A 42 4.28 -4.26 23.42
N PRO A 43 5.38 -4.99 23.70
CA PRO A 43 5.36 -6.39 24.09
C PRO A 43 4.30 -6.73 25.15
N ALA A 44 3.61 -7.86 24.99
CA ALA A 44 2.61 -8.35 25.93
C ALA A 44 2.66 -9.87 26.09
N LEU A 45 2.03 -10.42 27.13
CA LEU A 45 1.95 -11.88 27.36
C LEU A 45 1.00 -12.60 26.38
N TRP A 46 0.42 -11.89 25.41
CA TRP A 46 -0.42 -12.40 24.33
C TRP A 46 0.01 -11.76 23.01
N LYS A 47 -0.41 -12.35 21.89
CA LYS A 47 -0.15 -11.78 20.55
C LYS A 47 -0.92 -10.47 20.43
N ARG A 48 -0.24 -9.38 20.07
CA ARG A 48 -0.91 -8.10 19.82
C ARG A 48 -1.61 -8.19 18.46
N THR A 49 -2.86 -7.74 18.41
CA THR A 49 -3.66 -7.68 17.19
C THR A 49 -4.43 -6.38 17.18
N ASP A 50 -4.53 -5.73 16.02
CA ASP A 50 -5.29 -4.49 15.85
C ASP A 50 -5.82 -4.39 14.42
N ASP A 51 -7.01 -3.81 14.28
CA ASP A 51 -7.70 -3.64 13.00
C ASP A 51 -7.94 -2.15 12.75
N VAL A 52 -7.26 -1.62 11.73
CA VAL A 52 -7.36 -0.22 11.35
C VAL A 52 -8.31 -0.08 10.17
N ILE A 53 -9.43 0.61 10.36
CA ILE A 53 -10.42 0.86 9.32
C ILE A 53 -10.20 2.27 8.77
N ILE A 54 -9.91 2.35 7.46
CA ILE A 54 -9.74 3.61 6.74
C ILE A 54 -10.85 3.76 5.71
N ASN A 55 -11.56 4.89 5.76
CA ASN A 55 -12.61 5.24 4.81
C ASN A 55 -12.16 6.39 3.90
N THR A 56 -12.46 6.29 2.61
CA THR A 56 -12.21 7.35 1.64
C THR A 56 -13.17 8.52 1.86
N PRO A 57 -12.71 9.77 1.77
CA PRO A 57 -13.59 10.93 1.82
C PRO A 57 -14.33 11.13 0.48
N HIS A 58 -15.56 11.65 0.55
CA HIS A 58 -16.36 12.04 -0.62
C HIS A 58 -16.51 10.91 -1.68
N ASN A 59 -16.24 11.22 -2.96
CA ASN A 59 -16.36 10.28 -4.07
C ASN A 59 -15.05 9.54 -4.41
N GLU A 60 -14.04 9.63 -3.56
CA GLU A 60 -12.76 8.96 -3.82
C GLU A 60 -12.87 7.45 -3.66
N ILE A 61 -11.98 6.73 -4.34
CA ILE A 61 -11.75 5.30 -4.13
C ILE A 61 -10.29 5.11 -3.77
N ILE A 62 -9.98 4.04 -3.03
CA ILE A 62 -8.61 3.73 -2.65
C ILE A 62 -7.82 3.37 -3.91
N SER A 63 -6.70 4.05 -4.13
CA SER A 63 -5.79 3.80 -5.26
C SER A 63 -4.56 2.99 -4.85
N ALA A 64 -4.09 3.14 -3.61
CA ALA A 64 -2.99 2.36 -3.07
C ALA A 64 -3.08 2.19 -1.55
N VAL A 65 -2.58 1.05 -1.06
CA VAL A 65 -2.44 0.74 0.36
C VAL A 65 -1.02 0.23 0.59
N PHE A 66 -0.27 0.97 1.39
CA PHE A 66 1.10 0.64 1.77
C PHE A 66 1.15 0.42 3.27
N VAL A 67 1.64 -0.75 3.67
CA VAL A 67 1.93 -1.06 5.08
C VAL A 67 3.39 -1.45 5.15
N THR A 68 4.16 -0.76 5.99
CA THR A 68 5.58 -1.00 6.16
C THR A 68 5.84 -1.37 7.61
N ASP A 69 6.38 -2.55 7.88
CA ASP A 69 6.95 -2.87 9.17
C ASP A 69 8.18 -2.00 9.38
N LEU A 70 8.22 -1.19 10.43
CA LEU A 70 9.34 -0.30 10.72
C LEU A 70 10.42 -0.96 11.58
N ARG A 71 10.24 -2.24 11.94
CA ARG A 71 11.23 -2.98 12.72
C ARG A 71 12.36 -3.49 11.84
N ASP A 72 13.51 -3.73 12.45
CA ASP A 72 14.70 -4.24 11.75
C ASP A 72 14.52 -5.67 11.24
N ASP A 73 13.74 -6.47 11.97
CA ASP A 73 13.48 -7.88 11.69
C ASP A 73 12.38 -8.14 10.66
N LYS A 74 11.53 -7.14 10.35
CA LYS A 74 10.47 -7.19 9.33
C LYS A 74 9.54 -8.41 9.45
N ASP A 75 9.40 -8.94 10.66
CA ASP A 75 8.69 -10.19 10.94
C ASP A 75 7.29 -9.96 11.53
N GLY A 76 6.84 -8.71 11.62
CA GLY A 76 5.45 -8.38 11.91
C GLY A 76 4.52 -8.93 10.82
N GLU A 77 3.28 -9.22 11.19
CA GLU A 77 2.28 -9.72 10.24
C GLU A 77 1.27 -8.61 9.94
N ALA A 78 1.18 -8.19 8.67
CA ALA A 78 0.16 -7.28 8.18
C ALA A 78 -0.63 -7.94 7.06
N PHE A 79 -1.95 -7.73 7.01
CA PHE A 79 -2.81 -8.20 5.93
C PHE A 79 -4.02 -7.29 5.75
N ILE A 80 -4.69 -7.40 4.59
CA ILE A 80 -5.97 -6.74 4.34
C ILE A 80 -7.09 -7.69 4.78
N GLU A 81 -7.86 -7.30 5.79
CA GLU A 81 -9.02 -8.07 6.26
C GLU A 81 -10.22 -7.89 5.33
N SER A 82 -10.45 -6.66 4.86
CA SER A 82 -11.56 -6.38 3.93
C SER A 82 -11.34 -5.08 3.13
N GLY A 83 -12.04 -4.96 2.00
CA GLY A 83 -11.95 -3.81 1.11
C GLY A 83 -10.61 -3.72 0.36
N GLY A 84 -10.10 -2.51 0.16
CA GLY A 84 -8.80 -2.29 -0.49
C GLY A 84 -8.86 -1.43 -1.75
N VAL A 85 -7.95 -1.66 -2.69
CA VAL A 85 -7.82 -0.86 -3.91
C VAL A 85 -9.08 -0.99 -4.76
N GLY A 86 -9.64 0.14 -5.21
CA GLY A 86 -10.90 0.21 -5.95
C GLY A 86 -12.14 0.37 -5.08
N GLU A 87 -12.01 0.21 -3.76
CA GLU A 87 -13.12 0.27 -2.79
C GLU A 87 -13.17 1.64 -2.08
N LYS A 88 -14.25 1.87 -1.32
CA LYS A 88 -14.43 3.07 -0.47
C LYS A 88 -13.76 2.95 0.90
N SER A 89 -13.35 1.76 1.27
CA SER A 89 -12.76 1.49 2.58
C SER A 89 -11.77 0.35 2.50
N VAL A 90 -10.84 0.34 3.45
CA VAL A 90 -9.92 -0.78 3.68
C VAL A 90 -9.79 -1.03 5.17
N THR A 91 -9.80 -2.30 5.56
CA THR A 91 -9.45 -2.73 6.91
C THR A 91 -8.10 -3.41 6.85
N VAL A 92 -7.12 -2.82 7.54
CA VAL A 92 -5.76 -3.34 7.67
C VAL A 92 -5.63 -4.02 9.03
N GLY A 93 -5.38 -5.32 9.04
CA GLY A 93 -5.08 -6.06 10.25
C GLY A 93 -3.57 -6.09 10.51
N LEU A 94 -3.19 -5.84 11.75
CA LEU A 94 -1.81 -5.82 12.24
C LEU A 94 -1.66 -6.87 13.33
N LYS A 95 -0.59 -7.66 13.31
CA LYS A 95 -0.27 -8.61 14.37
C LYS A 95 1.21 -8.57 14.74
N SER A 96 1.50 -8.73 16.04
CA SER A 96 2.88 -8.98 16.48
C SER A 96 3.35 -10.35 15.99
N PRO A 97 4.66 -10.58 15.81
CA PRO A 97 5.17 -11.88 15.34
C PRO A 97 4.92 -13.00 16.35
N SER A 98 5.00 -12.68 17.64
CA SER A 98 4.82 -13.63 18.74
C SER A 98 4.31 -12.92 20.01
N ILE A 99 4.03 -13.72 21.04
CA ILE A 99 3.94 -13.21 22.42
C ILE A 99 5.28 -12.58 22.82
N LEU A 100 5.25 -11.70 23.82
CA LEU A 100 6.39 -10.93 24.34
C LEU A 100 7.09 -10.07 23.29
N ARG A 101 6.46 -9.84 22.13
CA ARG A 101 6.95 -8.93 21.09
C ARG A 101 5.83 -7.97 20.72
N GLY A 102 6.24 -6.72 20.50
CA GLY A 102 5.37 -5.67 20.00
C GLY A 102 5.22 -5.71 18.48
N TYR A 103 4.69 -4.64 17.92
CA TYR A 103 4.82 -4.34 16.49
C TYR A 103 4.99 -2.83 16.28
N LYS A 104 5.48 -2.45 15.10
CA LYS A 104 5.53 -1.05 14.68
C LYS A 104 5.34 -0.98 13.16
N PHE A 105 4.19 -0.51 12.71
CA PHE A 105 3.87 -0.41 11.30
C PHE A 105 3.57 1.04 10.91
N GLU A 106 4.06 1.46 9.76
CA GLU A 106 3.57 2.65 9.07
C GLU A 106 2.49 2.25 8.07
N ILE A 107 1.31 2.83 8.18
CA ILE A 107 0.20 2.63 7.25
C ILE A 107 0.01 3.91 6.46
N GLU A 108 0.09 3.79 5.13
CA GLU A 108 -0.25 4.85 4.20
C GLU A 108 -1.33 4.37 3.24
N VAL A 109 -2.44 5.10 3.19
CA VAL A 109 -3.53 4.83 2.26
C VAL A 109 -3.71 6.03 1.36
N TYR A 110 -3.81 5.75 0.06
CA TYR A 110 -4.01 6.74 -0.98
C TYR A 110 -5.40 6.57 -1.59
N GLY A 111 -6.07 7.69 -1.83
CA GLY A 111 -7.33 7.77 -2.54
C GLY A 111 -7.18 8.60 -3.80
N SER A 112 -8.01 8.31 -4.80
CA SER A 112 -8.13 9.13 -6.00
C SER A 112 -9.60 9.32 -6.34
N ASP A 113 -9.95 10.50 -6.84
CA ASP A 113 -11.30 10.75 -7.33
C ASP A 113 -11.38 10.36 -8.82
N PRO A 114 -12.17 9.32 -9.18
CA PRO A 114 -12.38 8.94 -10.58
C PRO A 114 -13.01 10.08 -11.40
N SER A 115 -13.79 10.94 -10.74
CA SER A 115 -14.51 12.04 -11.37
C SER A 115 -13.59 13.22 -11.69
N ALA A 116 -12.51 13.41 -10.92
CA ALA A 116 -11.58 14.51 -11.10
C ALA A 116 -10.84 14.48 -12.45
N GLN A 117 -10.65 13.28 -13.04
CA GLN A 117 -10.06 13.14 -14.37
C GLN A 117 -10.92 13.78 -15.47
N PHE A 118 -12.25 13.83 -15.29
CA PHE A 118 -13.19 14.41 -16.25
C PHE A 118 -13.30 15.94 -16.15
N TYR A 119 -12.82 16.55 -15.05
CA TYR A 119 -12.81 18.01 -14.86
C TYR A 119 -11.49 18.67 -15.28
N SER A 120 -10.53 17.90 -15.81
CA SER A 120 -9.35 18.44 -16.46
C SER A 120 -9.76 19.18 -17.73
N LYS A 121 -9.89 20.51 -17.63
CA LYS A 121 -10.14 21.44 -18.74
C LYS A 121 -9.00 21.51 -19.78
N GLY A 122 -8.16 20.47 -19.93
CA GLY A 122 -7.03 20.50 -20.86
C GLY A 122 -6.26 19.20 -21.09
N GLY A 123 -6.79 18.03 -20.75
CA GLY A 123 -6.06 16.76 -20.89
C GLY A 123 -6.72 15.77 -21.83
N PHE A 124 -6.17 15.65 -23.04
CA PHE A 124 -6.45 14.61 -24.05
C PHE A 124 -7.81 14.71 -24.77
N ALA A 125 -7.90 15.60 -25.76
CA ALA A 125 -8.83 15.42 -26.86
C ALA A 125 -8.26 14.34 -27.79
N PRO A 126 -8.85 13.11 -27.88
CA PRO A 126 -8.61 12.30 -29.05
C PRO A 126 -9.11 13.12 -30.24
N TYR A 127 -8.24 13.32 -31.23
CA TYR A 127 -8.58 13.98 -32.48
C TYR A 127 -9.53 13.05 -33.26
N SER A 128 -10.79 12.98 -32.83
CA SER A 128 -11.87 12.35 -33.56
C SER A 128 -12.58 13.46 -34.33
N GLY A 129 -12.28 13.56 -35.63
CA GLY A 129 -12.82 14.54 -36.54
C GLY A 129 -14.33 14.44 -36.70
N GLY A 130 -15.07 15.01 -35.75
CA GLY A 130 -16.52 15.16 -35.80
C GLY A 130 -16.90 16.52 -35.24
N VAL A 131 -17.39 17.40 -36.11
CA VAL A 131 -17.87 18.74 -35.76
C VAL A 131 -19.01 18.63 -34.74
N LEU A 132 -18.81 19.15 -33.54
CA LEU A 132 -19.86 19.26 -32.51
C LEU A 132 -20.45 20.67 -32.55
N TYR A 133 -21.72 20.77 -32.95
CA TYR A 133 -22.47 22.02 -32.88
C TYR A 133 -22.76 22.41 -31.42
N PRO A 134 -22.70 23.71 -31.07
CA PRO A 134 -23.02 24.17 -29.72
C PRO A 134 -24.53 24.04 -29.45
N ARG A 135 -24.91 23.32 -28.38
CA ARG A 135 -26.26 23.43 -27.81
C ARG A 135 -26.36 24.78 -27.09
N LYS A 136 -27.33 25.59 -27.52
CA LYS A 136 -27.75 26.81 -26.82
C LYS A 136 -28.52 26.42 -25.56
N TYR A 137 -28.13 26.99 -24.42
CA TYR A 137 -29.05 27.39 -23.35
C TYR A 137 -29.06 28.91 -23.33
#